data_AF-A0A2G2WX77-F1
#
_entry.id   AF-A0A2G2WX77-F1
#
_cell.length_a   1.000
_cell.length_b   1.000
_cell.length_c   1.000
_cell.angle_alpha   90.00
_cell.angle_beta   90.00
_cell.angle_gamma   90.00
#
_symmetry.space_group_name_H-M   'P 1'
#
loop_
_entity.id
_entity.type
_entity.pdbx_description
1 polymer ?
#
loop_
_entity_poly.entity_id
_entity_poly.type
_entity_poly.pdbx_seq_one_letter_code
_entity_poly.pdbx_strand_id
1 'polypeptide(L)'
;MTVAEVIIAGGDYMSVWEEGPKYWNWKSSSKATMLILLHRNGSYNDMIRSVIERGELDCESKTVVISYLMNEQGKIHPTFIKNDRHVSLYMLDVVADGSRPLLRINVIPESPTVPPPHPSLLRSGLGQGAPPL
;
A
#
# COMPACT_ATOMS: atom_id res chain seq x y z
N MET A 1 -22.57 -4.08 -24.23
CA MET A 1 -21.84 -5.22 -23.64
C MET A 1 -20.36 -4.88 -23.72
N THR A 2 -19.82 -4.25 -22.68
CA THR A 2 -18.38 -3.94 -22.62
C THR A 2 -17.68 -5.20 -22.19
N VAL A 3 -16.92 -5.83 -23.09
CA VAL A 3 -15.94 -6.83 -22.71
C VAL A 3 -14.95 -6.10 -21.80
N ALA A 4 -14.99 -6.38 -20.50
CA ALA A 4 -13.99 -5.85 -19.58
C ALA A 4 -12.67 -6.53 -19.96
N GLU A 5 -11.81 -5.81 -20.68
CA GLU A 5 -10.46 -6.27 -20.93
C GLU A 5 -9.72 -6.33 -19.59
N VAL A 6 -9.36 -7.55 -19.19
CA VAL A 6 -8.58 -7.82 -17.98
C VAL A 6 -7.12 -7.94 -18.39
N ILE A 7 -6.24 -7.22 -17.68
CA ILE A 7 -4.80 -7.38 -17.79
C ILE A 7 -4.28 -8.25 -16.64
N ILE A 8 -3.22 -9.00 -16.90
CA ILE A 8 -2.52 -9.76 -15.86
C ILE A 8 -1.22 -9.03 -15.56
N ALA A 9 -1.11 -8.49 -14.36
CA ALA A 9 0.09 -7.85 -13.82
C ALA A 9 0.81 -8.80 -12.88
N GLY A 10 2.14 -8.70 -12.81
CA GLY A 10 2.88 -9.28 -11.68
C GLY A 10 2.76 -8.37 -10.47
N GLY A 11 2.69 -8.94 -9.27
CA GLY A 11 2.77 -8.24 -7.99
C GLY A 11 3.88 -8.82 -7.12
N ASP A 12 4.75 -7.95 -6.63
CA ASP A 12 5.78 -8.24 -5.65
C ASP A 12 5.40 -7.56 -4.32
N TYR A 13 5.06 -8.38 -3.33
CA TYR A 13 4.46 -7.96 -2.06
C TYR A 13 5.50 -7.85 -0.94
N MET A 14 5.18 -7.08 0.11
CA MET A 14 5.91 -7.04 1.39
C MET A 14 7.38 -6.67 1.26
N SER A 15 7.62 -5.60 0.52
CA SER A 15 8.95 -5.21 0.07
C SER A 15 9.05 -3.68 0.04
N VAL A 16 10.26 -3.14 0.17
CA VAL A 16 10.49 -1.71 0.39
C VAL A 16 11.46 -1.15 -0.65
N TRP A 17 11.22 0.07 -1.09
CA TRP A 17 12.18 0.85 -1.87
C TRP A 17 13.35 1.28 -0.98
N GLU A 18 14.55 0.84 -1.31
CA GLU A 18 15.80 1.36 -0.74
C GLU A 18 16.41 2.37 -1.73
N GLU A 19 16.69 3.58 -1.25
CA GLU A 19 17.38 4.60 -2.04
C GLU A 19 18.88 4.27 -2.08
N GLY A 20 19.40 4.00 -3.28
CA GLY A 20 20.83 3.78 -3.52
C GLY A 20 21.52 5.00 -4.13
N PRO A 21 22.85 5.09 -4.13
CA PRO A 21 23.60 6.26 -4.61
C PRO A 21 23.39 6.60 -6.09
N LYS A 22 22.92 5.66 -6.89
CA LYS A 22 22.71 5.81 -8.35
C LYS A 22 21.31 5.43 -8.82
N TYR A 23 20.59 4.60 -8.07
CA TYR A 23 19.29 4.07 -8.46
C TYR A 23 18.49 3.63 -7.24
N TRP A 24 17.17 3.59 -7.40
CA TRP A 24 16.26 2.97 -6.45
C TRP A 24 16.33 1.45 -6.57
N ASN A 25 16.53 0.77 -5.44
CA ASN A 25 16.53 -0.68 -5.38
C ASN A 25 15.25 -1.17 -4.71
N TRP A 26 14.60 -2.18 -5.28
CA TRP A 26 13.47 -2.83 -4.63
C TRP A 26 13.97 -4.04 -3.86
N LYS A 27 13.87 -3.97 -2.53
CA LYS A 27 14.29 -5.09 -1.68
C LYS A 27 13.12 -6.01 -1.45
N SER A 28 13.07 -7.05 -2.30
CA SER A 28 12.08 -8.10 -2.12
C SER A 28 12.54 -9.19 -1.17
N SER A 29 11.68 -9.54 -0.22
CA SER A 29 11.89 -10.66 0.69
C SER A 29 11.70 -12.02 -0.01
N SER A 30 10.97 -12.06 -1.14
CA SER A 30 10.70 -13.29 -1.88
C SER A 30 10.82 -13.07 -3.40
N LYS A 31 11.37 -14.04 -4.13
CA LYS A 31 11.41 -13.96 -5.61
C LYS A 31 10.07 -14.34 -6.27
N ALA A 32 9.04 -14.64 -5.47
CA ALA A 32 7.74 -15.07 -5.99
C ALA A 32 6.92 -13.85 -6.42
N THR A 33 6.53 -13.82 -7.69
CA THR A 33 5.61 -12.81 -8.22
C THR A 33 4.20 -13.41 -8.28
N MET A 34 3.22 -12.77 -7.65
CA MET A 34 1.82 -13.18 -7.74
C MET A 34 1.16 -12.50 -8.94
N LEU A 35 0.38 -13.24 -9.72
CA LEU A 35 -0.36 -12.67 -10.84
C LEU A 35 -1.64 -12.01 -10.35
N ILE A 36 -1.82 -10.71 -10.61
CA ILE A 36 -2.98 -9.90 -10.22
C ILE A 36 -3.80 -9.60 -11.47
N LEU A 37 -5.10 -9.83 -11.39
CA LEU A 37 -6.05 -9.45 -12.43
C LEU A 37 -6.47 -8.00 -12.22
N LEU A 38 -6.30 -7.16 -13.24
CA LEU A 38 -6.70 -5.75 -13.18
C LEU A 38 -7.63 -5.43 -14.34
N HIS A 39 -8.66 -4.64 -14.06
CA HIS A 39 -9.55 -4.12 -15.10
C HIS A 39 -8.89 -2.95 -15.83
N ARG A 40 -8.84 -3.00 -17.17
CA ARG A 40 -8.23 -1.93 -17.99
C ARG A 40 -8.86 -0.55 -17.75
N ASN A 41 -10.16 -0.52 -17.49
CA ASN A 41 -10.93 0.69 -17.15
C ASN A 41 -11.28 0.75 -15.66
N GLY A 42 -10.56 0.00 -14.82
CA GLY A 42 -10.79 -0.03 -13.38
C GLY A 42 -10.35 1.28 -12.70
N SER A 43 -10.99 1.59 -11.59
CA SER A 43 -10.56 2.68 -10.71
C SER A 43 -9.35 2.27 -9.85
N TYR A 44 -8.75 3.24 -9.19
CA TYR A 44 -7.76 3.02 -8.14
C TYR A 44 -8.28 2.10 -7.03
N ASN A 45 -9.55 2.25 -6.65
CA ASN A 45 -10.16 1.40 -5.63
C ASN A 45 -10.31 -0.05 -6.11
N ASP A 46 -10.63 -0.26 -7.39
CA ASP A 46 -10.70 -1.61 -7.98
C ASP A 46 -9.31 -2.27 -8.04
N MET A 47 -8.27 -1.49 -8.37
CA MET A 47 -6.89 -1.96 -8.34
C MET A 47 -6.45 -2.34 -6.91
N ILE A 48 -6.72 -1.47 -5.93
CA ILE A 48 -6.37 -1.74 -4.52
C ILE A 48 -7.10 -2.99 -4.02
N ARG A 49 -8.39 -3.13 -4.32
CA ARG A 49 -9.16 -4.33 -3.98
C ARG A 49 -8.52 -5.58 -4.57
N SER A 50 -8.18 -5.55 -5.86
CA SER A 50 -7.52 -6.68 -6.54
C SER A 50 -6.18 -7.05 -5.92
N VAL A 51 -5.40 -6.05 -5.49
CA VAL A 51 -4.12 -6.25 -4.80
C VAL A 51 -4.31 -6.90 -3.43
N ILE A 52 -5.26 -6.41 -2.64
CA ILE A 52 -5.54 -6.95 -1.30
C ILE A 52 -6.05 -8.38 -1.39
N GLU A 53 -7.05 -8.63 -2.25
CA GLU A 53 -7.64 -9.95 -2.45
C GLU A 53 -6.59 -10.95 -2.95
N ARG A 54 -5.75 -10.56 -3.91
CA ARG A 54 -4.76 -11.47 -4.48
C ARG A 54 -3.59 -11.75 -3.53
N GLY A 55 -3.20 -10.76 -2.75
CA GLY A 55 -2.11 -10.90 -1.77
C GLY A 55 -2.57 -11.51 -0.45
N GLU A 56 -3.86 -11.80 -0.28
CA GLU A 56 -4.46 -12.23 0.98
C GLU A 56 -4.09 -11.28 2.14
N LEU A 57 -4.10 -9.98 1.86
CA LEU A 57 -3.64 -8.96 2.80
C LEU A 57 -4.74 -8.63 3.84
N ASP A 58 -4.41 -8.77 5.12
CA ASP A 58 -5.28 -8.31 6.22
C ASP A 58 -4.94 -6.85 6.59
N CYS A 59 -5.32 -5.91 5.70
CA CYS A 59 -5.03 -4.49 5.89
C CYS A 59 -6.07 -3.57 5.25
N GLU A 60 -6.13 -2.31 5.69
CA GLU A 60 -6.98 -1.29 5.08
C GLU A 60 -6.38 -0.74 3.78
N SER A 61 -7.22 -0.40 2.82
CA SER A 61 -6.83 0.15 1.51
C SER A 61 -5.89 1.35 1.58
N LYS A 62 -6.03 2.20 2.61
CA LYS A 62 -5.21 3.41 2.80
C LYS A 62 -3.76 3.12 3.24
N THR A 63 -3.51 1.92 3.76
CA THR A 63 -2.17 1.48 4.23
C THR A 63 -1.36 0.82 3.11
N VAL A 64 -2.04 0.41 2.02
CA VAL A 64 -1.42 -0.21 0.87
C VAL A 64 -0.81 0.87 -0.03
N VAL A 65 0.48 0.73 -0.31
CA VAL A 65 1.21 1.55 -1.27
C VAL A 65 1.56 0.69 -2.48
N ILE A 66 1.04 1.11 -3.63
CA ILE A 66 1.35 0.48 -4.92
C ILE A 66 2.27 1.41 -5.71
N SER A 67 3.32 0.84 -6.29
CA SER A 67 4.22 1.54 -7.19
C SER A 67 4.69 0.61 -8.30
N TYR A 68 5.31 1.17 -9.34
CA TYR A 68 5.97 0.39 -10.39
C TYR A 68 7.18 1.17 -10.91
N LEU A 69 8.05 0.50 -11.66
CA LEU A 69 9.14 1.16 -12.37
C LEU A 69 8.62 1.66 -13.70
N MET A 70 8.56 2.98 -13.84
CA MET A 70 8.25 3.64 -15.09
C MET A 70 9.54 3.91 -15.86
N ASN A 71 9.52 3.70 -17.17
CA ASN A 71 10.63 4.02 -18.06
C ASN A 71 10.30 5.24 -18.93
N GLU A 72 10.51 6.44 -18.39
CA GLU A 72 10.36 7.65 -19.18
C GLU A 72 11.68 7.98 -19.90
N GLN A 73 11.72 7.76 -21.22
CA GLN A 73 12.85 8.16 -22.07
C GLN A 73 14.20 7.55 -21.62
N GLY A 74 14.19 6.32 -21.10
CA GLY A 74 15.38 5.64 -20.59
C GLY A 74 15.72 5.96 -19.13
N LYS A 75 14.94 6.82 -18.46
CA LYS A 75 15.08 7.11 -17.02
C LYS A 75 14.07 6.29 -16.23
N ILE A 76 14.59 5.24 -15.62
CA ILE A 76 13.81 4.37 -14.74
C ILE A 76 13.66 5.04 -13.37
N HIS A 77 12.42 5.29 -12.97
CA HIS A 77 12.11 5.79 -11.63
C HIS A 77 10.86 5.11 -11.04
N PRO A 78 10.76 5.01 -9.70
CA PRO A 78 9.55 4.54 -9.06
C PRO A 78 8.41 5.55 -9.25
N THR A 79 7.29 5.07 -9.77
CA THR A 79 6.05 5.82 -9.88
C THR A 79 5.00 5.23 -8.96
N PHE A 80 4.46 6.07 -8.08
CA PHE A 80 3.45 5.69 -7.10
C PHE A 80 2.05 5.83 -7.69
N ILE A 81 1.24 4.78 -7.58
CA ILE A 81 -0.14 4.79 -8.00
C ILE A 81 -0.98 5.32 -6.83
N LYS A 82 -1.54 6.53 -6.98
CA LYS A 82 -2.25 7.22 -5.89
C LYS A 82 -3.72 7.54 -6.19
N ASN A 83 -4.13 7.41 -7.45
CA ASN A 83 -5.48 7.76 -7.92
C ASN A 83 -5.73 7.18 -9.33
N ASP A 84 -6.94 7.37 -9.85
CA ASP A 84 -7.40 6.85 -11.15
C ASP A 84 -6.54 7.33 -12.33
N ARG A 85 -5.97 8.54 -12.25
CA ARG A 85 -5.06 9.05 -13.29
C ARG A 85 -3.77 8.24 -13.35
N HIS A 86 -3.21 7.87 -12.20
CA HIS A 86 -2.02 7.01 -12.16
C HIS A 86 -2.34 5.58 -12.62
N VAL A 87 -3.54 5.06 -12.32
CA VAL A 87 -3.98 3.77 -12.88
C VAL A 87 -4.02 3.82 -14.39
N SER A 88 -4.62 4.88 -14.95
CA SER A 88 -4.69 5.08 -16.40
C SER A 88 -3.30 5.16 -17.03
N LEU A 89 -2.35 5.83 -16.36
CA LEU A 89 -0.96 5.91 -16.80
C LEU A 89 -0.27 4.54 -16.78
N TYR A 90 -0.41 3.78 -15.70
CA TYR A 90 0.09 2.40 -15.62
C TYR A 90 -0.46 1.52 -16.75
N MET A 91 -1.76 1.63 -17.04
CA MET A 91 -2.40 0.87 -18.14
C MET A 91 -1.85 1.26 -19.51
N LEU A 92 -1.52 2.54 -19.73
CA LEU A 92 -0.87 3.00 -20.96
C LEU A 92 0.54 2.42 -21.09
N ASP A 93 1.32 2.41 -20.00
CA ASP A 93 2.68 1.88 -19.99
C ASP A 93 2.69 0.36 -20.28
N VAL A 94 1.75 -0.39 -19.70
CA VAL A 94 1.56 -1.82 -19.98
C VAL A 94 1.34 -2.08 -21.48
N VAL A 95 0.61 -1.19 -22.15
CA VAL A 95 0.31 -1.32 -23.60
C VAL A 95 1.49 -0.87 -24.46
N ALA A 96 2.15 0.24 -24.09
CA ALA A 96 3.20 0.87 -24.88
C ALA A 96 4.52 0.08 -24.83
N ASP A 97 4.92 -0.38 -23.66
CA ASP A 97 6.23 -1.02 -23.48
C ASP A 97 6.21 -2.50 -23.86
N GLY A 98 5.03 -3.12 -23.99
CA GLY A 98 4.86 -4.57 -24.15
C GLY A 98 5.37 -5.42 -22.97
N SER A 99 6.13 -4.78 -22.07
CA SER A 99 6.48 -5.28 -20.75
C SER A 99 5.26 -5.15 -19.85
N ARG A 100 5.07 -6.13 -18.96
CA ARG A 100 4.04 -6.09 -17.92
C ARG A 100 4.70 -5.51 -16.67
N PRO A 101 4.73 -4.18 -16.48
CA PRO A 101 5.43 -3.58 -15.35
C PRO A 101 4.95 -4.22 -14.04
N LEU A 102 5.92 -4.80 -13.34
CA LEU A 102 5.73 -5.48 -12.06
C LEU A 102 5.31 -4.45 -11.02
N LEU A 103 4.13 -4.66 -10.43
CA LEU A 103 3.66 -3.88 -9.29
C LEU A 103 4.53 -4.21 -8.08
N ARG A 104 4.93 -3.16 -7.38
CA ARG A 104 5.71 -3.16 -6.14
C ARG A 104 4.78 -2.71 -5.02
N ILE A 105 4.40 -3.66 -4.17
CA ILE A 105 3.32 -3.52 -3.20
C ILE A 105 3.92 -3.56 -1.80
N ASN A 106 3.71 -2.48 -1.05
CA ASN A 106 4.11 -2.37 0.34
C ASN A 106 2.90 -2.07 1.21
N VAL A 107 2.90 -2.59 2.45
CA VAL A 107 1.89 -2.22 3.46
C VAL A 107 2.60 -1.42 4.53
N ILE A 108 2.18 -0.16 4.69
CA ILE A 108 2.71 0.71 5.74
C ILE A 108 1.86 0.46 6.99
N PRO A 109 2.41 -0.11 8.07
CA PRO A 109 1.66 -0.26 9.30
C PRO A 109 1.22 1.10 9.80
N GLU A 110 -0.05 1.22 10.19
CA GLU A 110 -0.48 2.39 10.93
C GLU A 110 0.35 2.49 12.21
N SER A 111 0.86 3.68 12.50
CA SER A 111 1.51 3.93 13.79
C SER A 111 0.52 3.54 14.90
N PRO A 112 0.94 2.77 15.93
CA PRO A 112 0.07 2.46 17.05
C PRO A 112 -0.43 3.78 17.63
N THR A 113 -1.74 3.99 17.59
CA THR A 113 -2.35 5.06 18.37
C THR A 113 -2.17 4.64 19.82
N VAL A 114 -1.06 5.06 20.42
CA VAL A 114 -0.86 4.96 21.86
C VAL A 114 -2.05 5.72 22.47
N PRO A 115 -2.95 5.05 23.21
CA PRO A 115 -4.02 5.76 23.89
C PRO A 115 -3.35 6.81 24.78
N PRO A 116 -3.84 8.07 24.82
CA PRO A 116 -3.31 9.04 25.76
C PRO A 116 -3.34 8.40 27.15
N PRO A 117 -2.27 8.54 27.96
CA PRO A 117 -2.26 7.96 29.30
C PRO A 117 -3.51 8.47 30.02
N HIS A 118 -4.42 7.56 30.37
CA HIS A 118 -5.61 7.89 31.12
C HIS A 118 -5.16 8.66 32.37
N PRO A 119 -5.66 9.88 32.63
CA PRO A 119 -5.35 10.56 33.86
C PRO A 119 -5.96 9.72 34.99
N SER A 120 -5.09 8.98 35.68
CA SER A 120 -5.41 8.26 36.89
C SER A 120 -6.14 9.20 37.85
N LEU A 121 -7.33 8.77 38.25
CA LEU A 121 -8.24 9.40 39.22
C LEU A 121 -7.48 10.05 40.39
N LEU A 122 -7.25 11.36 40.31
CA LEU A 122 -6.92 12.16 41.48
C LEU A 122 -8.23 12.65 42.11
N ARG A 123 -8.98 11.71 42.69
CA ARG A 123 -10.14 12.06 43.55
C ARG A 123 -9.63 12.37 44.95
N SER A 124 -9.28 13.64 45.19
CA SER A 124 -9.21 14.20 46.54
C SER A 124 -10.60 14.21 47.17
N GLY A 125 -10.68 13.82 48.45
CA GLY A 125 -11.88 13.89 49.27
C GLY A 125 -11.60 13.57 50.73
N LEU A 126 -11.28 14.62 51.49
CA LEU A 126 -11.17 14.69 52.95
C LEU A 126 -12.44 14.13 53.64
N GLY A 127 -12.29 13.32 54.70
CA GLY A 127 -13.42 12.86 55.51
C GLY A 127 -12.96 12.28 56.86
N GLN A 128 -13.28 12.99 57.93
CA GLN A 128 -12.86 12.76 59.30
C GLN A 128 -13.40 11.45 59.94
N GLY A 129 -12.66 10.95 60.93
CA GLY A 129 -13.15 10.00 61.94
C GLY A 129 -12.21 9.93 63.13
N ALA A 130 -12.52 10.66 64.20
CA ALA A 130 -11.90 10.47 65.52
C ALA A 130 -12.39 9.14 66.14
N PRO A 131 -11.57 8.41 66.93
CA PRO A 131 -12.04 7.26 67.69
C PRO A 131 -12.59 7.67 69.07
N PRO A 132 -13.56 6.92 69.65
CA PRO A 132 -14.19 7.28 70.91
C PRO A 132 -13.40 6.79 72.14
N LEU A 133 -13.50 7.60 73.21
CA LEU A 133 -13.15 7.45 74.64
C LEU A 133 -11.91 6.64 75.03
#